data_AF-A0A449G5P1-F1
#
_entry.id   AF-A0A449G5P1-F1
#
_cell.length_a   1.000
_cell.length_b   1.000
_cell.length_c   1.000
_cell.angle_alpha   90.00
_cell.angle_beta   90.00
_cell.angle_gamma   90.00
#
_symmetry.space_group_name_H-M   'P 1'
#
loop_
_entity.id
_entity.type
_entity.pdbx_description
1 polymer ?
#
loop_
_entity_poly.entity_id
_entity_poly.type
_entity_poly.pdbx_seq_one_letter_code
_entity_poly.pdbx_strand_id
1 'polypeptide(L)'
;MNAAVVDVSPHHSVDWVLRALPAAACSAIGRPDLAARFLGQQPVTARMLIPSPRVRRYQPTVRAAVFEIEDRLEVADEDRAVPGWEIDALMYAEIGSAPCDLVHRVESTLIQHGGTHVAWWVWRLVRAAYLTDPSAVTVYVQRAYQQFCDDAVLNGFGRLEVQA
;
A
#
# COMPACT_ATOMS: atom_id res chain seq x y z
N MET A 1 17.57 12.39 18.99
CA MET A 1 17.75 12.67 17.56
C MET A 1 16.93 11.65 16.80
N ASN A 2 15.85 12.07 16.16
CA ASN A 2 15.05 11.20 15.29
C ASN A 2 15.56 11.39 13.86
N ALA A 3 15.85 10.29 13.17
CA ALA A 3 16.18 10.30 11.75
C ALA A 3 14.94 9.90 10.94
N ALA A 4 14.65 10.64 9.88
CA ALA A 4 13.57 10.34 8.94
C ALA A 4 14.16 10.03 7.56
N VAL A 5 13.53 9.10 6.83
CA VAL A 5 13.88 8.85 5.43
C VAL A 5 13.11 9.82 4.55
N VAL A 6 13.84 10.60 3.75
CA VAL A 6 13.28 11.61 2.85
C VAL A 6 13.76 11.43 1.41
N ASP A 7 13.07 12.07 0.47
CA ASP A 7 13.36 12.07 -0.97
C ASP A 7 13.50 10.69 -1.60
N VAL A 8 12.65 9.76 -1.18
CA VAL A 8 12.59 8.43 -1.77
C VAL A 8 12.18 8.53 -3.24
N SER A 9 12.94 7.88 -4.11
CA SER A 9 12.77 7.93 -5.56
C SER A 9 11.34 7.60 -5.97
N PRO A 10 10.73 8.37 -6.91
CA PRO A 10 9.32 8.19 -7.26
C PRO A 10 8.95 6.78 -7.72
N HIS A 11 9.80 6.12 -8.52
CA HIS A 11 9.53 4.77 -9.01
C HIS A 11 9.61 3.71 -7.90
N HIS A 12 10.50 3.91 -6.91
CA HIS A 12 10.60 3.03 -5.76
C HIS A 12 9.36 3.16 -4.85
N SER A 13 8.93 4.39 -4.59
CA SER A 13 7.68 4.69 -3.87
C SER A 13 6.45 4.08 -4.55
N VAL A 14 6.33 4.23 -5.88
CA VAL A 14 5.20 3.67 -6.64
C VAL A 14 5.26 2.14 -6.66
N ASP A 15 6.44 1.53 -6.82
CA ASP A 15 6.60 0.08 -6.78
C ASP A 15 6.15 -0.49 -5.43
N TRP A 16 6.59 0.13 -4.33
CA TRP A 16 6.20 -0.28 -2.99
C TRP A 16 4.68 -0.21 -2.79
N VAL A 17 4.06 0.93 -3.16
CA VAL A 17 2.60 1.09 -3.05
C VAL A 17 1.86 0.05 -3.91
N LEU A 18 2.29 -0.18 -5.16
CA LEU A 18 1.53 -1.04 -6.08
C LEU A 18 1.77 -2.54 -5.89
N ARG A 19 2.86 -2.94 -5.23
CA ARG A 19 3.22 -4.35 -5.08
C ARG A 19 3.49 -4.78 -3.65
N ALA A 20 4.39 -4.09 -2.94
CA ALA A 20 4.85 -4.54 -1.63
C ALA A 20 3.78 -4.33 -0.54
N LEU A 21 3.13 -3.17 -0.52
CA LEU A 21 2.04 -2.86 0.40
C LEU A 21 0.86 -3.84 0.29
N PRO A 22 0.25 -4.08 -0.89
CA PRO A 22 -0.83 -5.04 -1.00
C PRO A 22 -0.38 -6.48 -0.70
N ALA A 23 0.87 -6.84 -1.02
CA ALA A 23 1.42 -8.13 -0.64
C ALA A 23 1.52 -8.29 0.89
N ALA A 24 2.00 -7.27 1.60
CA ALA A 24 2.09 -7.28 3.06
C ALA A 24 0.71 -7.44 3.72
N ALA A 25 -0.28 -6.67 3.24
CA ALA A 25 -1.66 -6.77 3.73
C ALA A 25 -2.26 -8.16 3.50
N CYS A 26 -2.07 -8.76 2.31
CA CYS A 26 -2.53 -10.11 2.03
C CYS A 26 -1.80 -11.18 2.86
N SER A 27 -0.48 -11.04 3.07
CA SER A 27 0.28 -11.95 3.93
C SER A 27 -0.21 -11.92 5.37
N ALA A 28 -0.58 -10.74 5.89
CA ALA A 28 -1.10 -10.58 7.24
C ALA A 28 -2.36 -11.42 7.50
N ILE A 29 -3.27 -11.47 6.53
CA ILE A 29 -4.54 -12.20 6.62
C ILE A 29 -4.45 -13.65 6.13
N GLY A 30 -3.25 -14.22 6.06
CA GLY A 30 -3.05 -15.61 5.63
C GLY A 30 -3.40 -15.87 4.16
N ARG A 31 -3.25 -14.87 3.28
CA ARG A 31 -3.45 -14.98 1.82
C ARG A 31 -2.11 -14.87 1.05
N PRO A 32 -1.15 -15.80 1.25
CA PRO A 32 0.13 -15.78 0.55
C PRO A 32 -0.03 -15.97 -0.96
N ASP A 33 -1.12 -16.58 -1.41
CA ASP A 33 -1.45 -16.74 -2.82
C ASP A 33 -1.74 -15.39 -3.49
N LEU A 34 -2.47 -14.48 -2.82
CA LEU A 34 -2.68 -13.11 -3.30
C LEU A 34 -1.40 -12.29 -3.21
N ALA A 35 -0.65 -12.42 -2.11
CA ALA A 35 0.63 -11.74 -1.95
C ALA A 35 1.61 -12.08 -3.08
N ALA A 36 1.69 -13.37 -3.45
CA ALA A 36 2.52 -13.84 -4.56
C ALA A 36 2.08 -13.25 -5.91
N ARG A 37 0.77 -13.02 -6.14
CA ARG A 37 0.29 -12.34 -7.37
C ARG A 37 0.82 -10.92 -7.47
N PHE A 38 0.88 -10.17 -6.37
CA PHE A 38 1.42 -8.80 -6.37
C PHE A 38 2.93 -8.79 -6.58
N LEU A 39 3.67 -9.65 -5.87
CA LEU A 39 5.12 -9.75 -5.98
C LEU A 39 5.57 -10.34 -7.32
N GLY A 40 4.74 -11.15 -7.97
CA GLY A 40 4.99 -11.71 -9.30
C GLY A 40 4.76 -10.74 -10.45
N GLN A 41 4.12 -9.58 -10.22
CA GLN A 41 4.03 -8.55 -11.25
C GLN A 41 5.42 -8.00 -11.58
N GLN A 42 5.62 -7.49 -12.78
CA GLN A 42 6.88 -6.83 -13.12
C GLN A 42 7.09 -5.59 -12.22
N PRO A 43 8.33 -5.24 -11.83
CA PRO A 43 8.58 -4.03 -11.04
C PRO A 43 8.21 -2.77 -11.80
N VAL A 44 7.78 -1.74 -11.06
CA VAL A 44 7.63 -0.38 -11.57
C VAL A 44 9.02 0.23 -11.71
N THR A 45 9.33 0.68 -12.92
CA THR A 45 10.61 1.32 -13.24
C THR A 45 10.38 2.79 -13.57
N ALA A 46 11.44 3.61 -13.53
CA ALA A 46 11.37 5.01 -13.93
C ALA A 46 10.77 5.21 -15.34
N ARG A 47 11.06 4.29 -16.27
CA ARG A 47 10.49 4.29 -17.64
C ARG A 47 8.99 4.08 -17.68
N MET A 48 8.40 3.46 -16.66
CA MET A 48 6.95 3.26 -16.58
C MET A 48 6.21 4.48 -16.08
N LEU A 49 6.90 5.43 -15.43
CA LEU A 49 6.30 6.65 -14.90
C LEU A 49 6.21 7.78 -15.93
N ILE A 50 6.94 7.70 -17.04
CA ILE A 50 7.02 8.75 -18.07
C ILE A 50 6.78 8.13 -19.46
N PRO A 51 5.77 8.53 -20.24
CA PRO A 51 4.52 9.25 -19.94
C PRO A 51 3.29 8.32 -20.09
N SER A 52 3.45 7.03 -19.85
CA SER A 52 2.44 6.01 -20.18
C SER A 52 1.75 5.49 -18.92
N PRO A 53 0.42 5.27 -18.94
CA PRO A 53 -0.31 4.72 -17.79
C PRO A 53 -0.07 3.21 -17.64
N ARG A 54 1.17 2.74 -17.82
CA ARG A 54 1.54 1.31 -17.70
C ARG A 54 1.29 0.78 -16.30
N VAL A 55 1.25 1.67 -15.30
CA VAL A 55 0.83 1.36 -13.93
C VAL A 55 -0.66 1.04 -13.81
N ARG A 56 -1.50 1.33 -14.81
CA ARG A 56 -2.91 0.90 -14.83
C ARG A 56 -3.05 -0.63 -14.88
N ARG A 57 -2.02 -1.35 -15.35
CA ARG A 57 -2.02 -2.82 -15.43
C ARG A 57 -2.17 -3.52 -14.07
N TYR A 58 -1.81 -2.84 -12.98
CA TYR A 58 -1.91 -3.41 -11.62
C TYR A 58 -3.35 -3.34 -11.09
N GLN A 59 -4.18 -2.43 -11.62
CA GLN A 59 -5.52 -2.17 -11.11
C GLN A 59 -6.46 -3.39 -11.14
N PRO A 60 -6.53 -4.19 -12.24
CA PRO A 60 -7.40 -5.36 -12.27
C PRO A 60 -7.06 -6.37 -11.17
N THR A 61 -5.76 -6.62 -10.93
CA THR A 61 -5.30 -7.55 -9.89
C THR A 61 -5.64 -7.05 -8.49
N VAL A 62 -5.38 -5.77 -8.20
CA VAL A 62 -5.71 -5.18 -6.89
C VAL A 62 -7.22 -5.21 -6.67
N ARG A 63 -8.01 -4.76 -7.66
CA ARG A 63 -9.47 -4.71 -7.56
C ARG A 63 -10.10 -6.09 -7.39
N ALA A 64 -9.60 -7.10 -8.09
CA ALA A 64 -10.08 -8.48 -7.91
C ALA A 64 -9.79 -9.00 -6.50
N ALA A 65 -8.59 -8.74 -5.96
CA ALA A 65 -8.23 -9.13 -4.60
C ALA A 65 -9.08 -8.42 -3.53
N VAL A 66 -9.40 -7.14 -3.73
CA VAL A 66 -10.31 -6.39 -2.84
C VAL A 66 -11.66 -7.10 -2.76
N PHE A 67 -12.29 -7.37 -3.90
CA PHE A 67 -13.60 -8.03 -3.92
C PHE A 67 -13.54 -9.44 -3.32
N GLU A 68 -12.47 -10.17 -3.56
CA GLU A 68 -12.31 -11.51 -2.99
C GLU A 68 -12.19 -11.51 -1.46
N ILE A 69 -11.59 -10.46 -0.88
CA ILE A 69 -11.50 -10.28 0.58
C ILE A 69 -12.84 -9.76 1.12
N GLU A 70 -13.44 -8.76 0.47
CA GLU A 70 -14.72 -8.17 0.88
C GLU A 70 -15.86 -9.21 0.86
N ASP A 71 -15.95 -10.06 -0.16
CA ASP A 71 -16.95 -11.15 -0.25
C ASP A 71 -16.89 -12.10 0.95
N ARG A 72 -15.68 -12.37 1.47
CA ARG A 72 -15.51 -13.19 2.68
C ARG A 72 -15.91 -12.45 3.96
N LEU A 73 -15.76 -11.13 4.00
CA LEU A 73 -16.18 -10.31 5.13
C LEU A 73 -17.71 -10.20 5.20
N GLU A 74 -18.38 -10.00 4.06
CA GLU A 74 -19.84 -9.95 4.00
C GLU A 74 -20.49 -11.25 4.48
N VAL A 75 -19.84 -12.41 4.23
CA VAL A 75 -20.27 -13.71 4.77
C VAL A 75 -20.02 -13.83 6.28
N ALA A 76 -19.03 -13.12 6.82
CA ALA A 76 -18.59 -13.25 8.21
C ALA A 76 -19.26 -12.25 9.17
N ASP A 77 -19.84 -11.15 8.67
CA ASP A 77 -20.18 -10.00 9.51
C ASP A 77 -21.45 -9.25 8.99
N GLU A 78 -22.63 -9.81 9.27
CA GLU A 78 -23.93 -9.18 8.91
C GLU A 78 -24.26 -7.93 9.77
N ASP A 79 -23.56 -7.70 10.90
CA ASP A 79 -23.95 -6.71 11.92
C ASP A 79 -23.01 -5.49 12.06
N ARG A 80 -21.91 -5.39 11.30
CA ARG A 80 -20.91 -4.31 11.48
C ARG A 80 -21.25 -3.03 10.71
N ALA A 81 -22.13 -2.20 11.25
CA ALA A 81 -22.40 -0.85 10.72
C ALA A 81 -21.41 0.21 11.26
N VAL A 82 -20.10 0.06 10.99
CA VAL A 82 -19.11 1.12 11.31
C VAL A 82 -18.97 2.08 10.13
N PRO A 83 -19.13 3.40 10.31
CA PRO A 83 -18.91 4.37 9.24
C PRO A 83 -17.51 4.27 8.63
N GLY A 84 -17.41 4.42 7.30
CA GLY A 84 -16.15 4.21 6.59
C GLY A 84 -15.00 5.09 7.06
N TRP A 85 -15.28 6.35 7.42
CA TRP A 85 -14.29 7.31 7.90
C TRP A 85 -13.66 6.92 9.25
N GLU A 86 -14.38 6.20 10.09
CA GLU A 86 -13.89 5.78 11.42
C GLU A 86 -12.84 4.69 11.26
N ILE A 87 -13.05 3.76 10.32
CA ILE A 87 -12.06 2.75 9.94
C ILE A 87 -10.79 3.40 9.38
N ASP A 88 -10.93 4.39 8.50
CA ASP A 88 -9.77 5.09 7.93
C ASP A 88 -8.97 5.84 9.02
N ALA A 89 -9.65 6.43 10.00
CA ALA A 89 -9.02 7.08 11.15
C ALA A 89 -8.28 6.08 12.06
N LEU A 90 -8.88 4.91 12.32
CA LEU A 90 -8.24 3.84 13.09
C LEU A 90 -7.00 3.30 12.37
N MET A 91 -7.11 3.02 11.07
CA MET A 91 -5.96 2.60 10.27
C MET A 91 -4.85 3.64 10.30
N TYR A 92 -5.17 4.93 10.19
CA TYR A 92 -4.18 6.01 10.27
C TYR A 92 -3.46 6.03 11.63
N ALA A 93 -4.19 5.82 12.73
CA ALA A 93 -3.64 5.80 14.08
C ALA A 93 -2.80 4.54 14.35
N GLU A 94 -3.25 3.36 13.92
CA GLU A 94 -2.61 2.08 14.22
C GLU A 94 -1.47 1.76 13.26
N ILE A 95 -1.69 1.86 11.95
CA ILE A 95 -0.66 1.58 10.94
C ILE A 95 0.38 2.72 10.95
N GLY A 96 -0.08 3.95 11.17
CA GLY A 96 0.72 5.16 11.18
C GLY A 96 0.48 6.04 9.95
N SER A 97 0.78 7.33 10.10
CA SER A 97 0.56 8.35 9.08
C SER A 97 1.44 8.15 7.84
N ALA A 98 2.71 7.79 8.02
CA ALA A 98 3.69 7.81 6.94
C ALA A 98 3.36 6.83 5.77
N PRO A 99 2.95 5.56 6.00
CA PRO A 99 2.44 4.70 4.94
C PRO A 99 1.20 5.29 4.24
N CYS A 100 0.26 5.85 5.01
CA CYS A 100 -0.98 6.41 4.49
C CYS A 100 -0.71 7.64 3.60
N ASP A 101 0.12 8.57 4.07
CA ASP A 101 0.50 9.79 3.35
C ASP A 101 1.26 9.46 2.05
N LEU A 102 2.07 8.40 2.05
CA LEU A 102 2.76 7.93 0.85
C LEU A 102 1.77 7.43 -0.21
N VAL A 103 0.76 6.66 0.19
CA VAL A 103 -0.29 6.17 -0.73
C VAL A 103 -1.06 7.34 -1.33
N HIS A 104 -1.47 8.32 -0.50
CA HIS A 104 -2.16 9.53 -0.98
C HIS A 104 -1.32 10.35 -1.95
N ARG A 105 -0.01 10.48 -1.68
CA ARG A 105 0.93 11.18 -2.57
C ARG A 105 1.05 10.46 -3.92
N VAL A 106 1.24 9.14 -3.89
CA VAL A 106 1.31 8.32 -5.11
C VAL A 106 0.02 8.42 -5.90
N GLU A 107 -1.15 8.26 -5.27
CA GLU A 107 -2.45 8.41 -5.91
C GLU A 107 -2.59 9.77 -6.62
N SER A 108 -2.26 10.86 -5.92
CA SER A 108 -2.32 12.22 -6.47
C SER A 108 -1.46 12.36 -7.72
N THR A 109 -0.23 11.83 -7.68
CA THR A 109 0.69 11.81 -8.83
C THR A 109 0.13 10.98 -9.99
N LEU A 110 -0.41 9.79 -9.71
CA LEU A 110 -0.96 8.89 -10.73
C LEU A 110 -2.21 9.47 -11.42
N ILE A 111 -3.06 10.17 -10.67
CA ILE A 111 -4.20 10.89 -11.23
C ILE A 111 -3.72 12.00 -12.16
N GLN A 112 -2.79 12.85 -11.71
CA GLN A 112 -2.28 13.99 -12.48
C GLN A 112 -1.61 13.58 -13.79
N HIS A 113 -0.92 12.43 -13.82
CA HIS A 113 -0.11 12.03 -14.98
C HIS A 113 -0.71 10.90 -15.83
N GLY A 114 -1.74 10.21 -15.36
CA GLY A 114 -2.28 9.05 -16.06
C GLY A 114 -3.75 8.74 -15.79
N GLY A 115 -4.45 9.55 -14.98
CA GLY A 115 -5.88 9.40 -14.69
C GLY A 115 -6.24 8.04 -14.09
N THR A 116 -5.35 7.45 -13.27
CA THR A 116 -5.54 6.12 -12.72
C THR A 116 -5.60 6.13 -11.20
N HIS A 117 -6.54 5.33 -10.66
CA HIS A 117 -6.85 5.24 -9.24
C HIS A 117 -6.26 3.99 -8.57
N VAL A 118 -5.11 3.52 -9.04
CA VAL A 118 -4.58 2.22 -8.59
C VAL A 118 -4.18 2.26 -7.12
N ALA A 119 -3.59 3.36 -6.66
CA ALA A 119 -3.16 3.48 -5.27
C ALA A 119 -4.36 3.60 -4.32
N TRP A 120 -5.45 4.24 -4.76
CA TRP A 120 -6.73 4.18 -4.04
C TRP A 120 -7.26 2.74 -3.88
N TRP A 121 -7.22 1.93 -4.95
CA TRP A 121 -7.59 0.52 -4.86
C TRP A 121 -6.68 -0.27 -3.92
N VAL A 122 -5.38 0.05 -3.88
CA VAL A 122 -4.45 -0.55 -2.91
C VAL A 122 -4.86 -0.19 -1.49
N TRP A 123 -5.16 1.08 -1.20
CA TRP A 123 -5.59 1.47 0.14
C TRP A 123 -6.87 0.76 0.56
N ARG A 124 -7.83 0.62 -0.37
CA ARG A 124 -9.04 -0.16 -0.14
C ARG A 124 -8.75 -1.64 0.15
N LEU A 125 -7.73 -2.23 -0.48
CA LEU A 125 -7.28 -3.60 -0.18
C LEU A 125 -6.73 -3.68 1.25
N VAL A 126 -5.88 -2.73 1.65
CA VAL A 126 -5.35 -2.67 3.02
C VAL A 126 -6.51 -2.54 4.03
N ARG A 127 -7.53 -1.72 3.72
CA ARG A 127 -8.73 -1.58 4.53
C ARG A 127 -9.52 -2.89 4.64
N ALA A 128 -9.75 -3.61 3.54
CA ALA A 128 -10.42 -4.90 3.55
C ALA A 128 -9.63 -5.94 4.37
N ALA A 129 -8.30 -5.99 4.22
CA ALA A 129 -7.46 -6.85 5.03
C ALA A 129 -7.52 -6.46 6.52
N TYR A 130 -7.47 -5.16 6.83
CA TYR A 130 -7.53 -4.64 8.20
C TYR A 130 -8.83 -5.03 8.90
N LEU A 131 -9.97 -5.01 8.19
CA LEU A 131 -11.25 -5.46 8.74
C LEU A 131 -11.26 -6.96 9.07
N THR A 132 -10.41 -7.76 8.41
CA THR A 132 -10.26 -9.19 8.68
C THR A 132 -9.39 -9.44 9.92
N ASP A 133 -8.22 -8.80 10.00
CA ASP A 133 -7.30 -8.91 11.14
C ASP A 133 -6.52 -7.58 11.35
N PRO A 134 -7.03 -6.67 12.18
CA PRO A 134 -6.41 -5.36 12.41
C PRO A 134 -4.98 -5.49 12.96
N SER A 135 -4.79 -6.37 13.95
CA SER A 135 -3.52 -6.53 14.65
C SER A 135 -2.43 -7.08 13.73
N ALA A 136 -2.75 -8.11 12.96
CA ALA A 136 -1.78 -8.67 12.02
C ALA A 136 -1.44 -7.67 10.90
N VAL A 137 -2.44 -6.97 10.35
CA VAL A 137 -2.23 -6.00 9.27
C VAL A 137 -1.37 -4.84 9.72
N THR A 138 -1.62 -4.29 10.91
CA THR A 138 -0.79 -3.22 11.48
C THR A 138 0.67 -3.63 11.57
N VAL A 139 0.97 -4.80 12.15
CA VAL A 139 2.36 -5.28 12.30
C VAL A 139 3.03 -5.52 10.95
N TYR A 140 2.34 -6.16 10.00
CA TYR A 140 2.91 -6.49 8.70
C TYR A 140 3.15 -5.25 7.85
N VAL A 141 2.22 -4.30 7.82
CA VAL A 141 2.37 -3.07 7.04
C VAL A 141 3.47 -2.19 7.63
N GLN A 142 3.53 -2.04 8.96
CA GLN A 142 4.61 -1.31 9.61
C GLN A 142 5.99 -1.92 9.31
N ARG A 143 6.11 -3.25 9.41
CA ARG A 143 7.35 -3.96 9.05
C ARG A 143 7.72 -3.76 7.58
N ALA A 144 6.76 -3.90 6.67
CA ALA A 144 6.99 -3.71 5.24
C ALA A 144 7.38 -2.26 4.89
N TYR A 145 6.84 -1.28 5.63
CA TYR A 145 7.22 0.12 5.47
C TYR A 145 8.63 0.39 6.01
N GLN A 146 8.98 -0.16 7.18
CA GLN A 146 10.33 -0.06 7.72
C GLN A 146 11.36 -0.66 6.75
N GLN A 147 11.07 -1.85 6.21
CA GLN A 147 11.94 -2.49 5.23
C GLN A 147 12.11 -1.65 3.96
N PHE A 148 11.03 -1.02 3.48
CA PHE A 148 11.09 -0.07 2.38
C PHE A 148 12.00 1.13 2.67
N CYS A 149 11.90 1.71 3.86
CA CYS A 149 12.77 2.81 4.28
C CYS A 149 14.25 2.36 4.33
N ASP A 150 14.52 1.20 4.91
CA ASP A 150 15.87 0.65 5.02
C ASP A 150 16.46 0.38 3.63
N ASP A 151 15.70 -0.28 2.76
CA ASP A 151 16.09 -0.57 1.38
C ASP A 151 16.30 0.72 0.58
N ALA A 152 15.46 1.74 0.78
CA ALA A 152 15.63 3.02 0.11
C ALA A 152 16.95 3.70 0.49
N VAL A 153 17.35 3.67 1.76
CA VAL A 153 18.62 4.25 2.21
C VAL A 153 19.79 3.41 1.72
N LEU A 154 19.77 2.09 1.94
CA LEU A 154 20.88 1.19 1.61
C LEU A 154 21.19 1.15 0.11
N ASN A 155 20.18 1.27 -0.74
CA ASN A 155 20.33 1.25 -2.19
C ASN A 155 20.45 2.65 -2.81
N GLY A 156 20.49 3.71 -2.00
CA GLY A 156 20.62 5.09 -2.47
C GLY A 156 19.38 5.63 -3.21
N PHE A 157 18.20 5.03 -2.96
CA PHE A 157 16.92 5.54 -3.46
C PHE A 157 16.31 6.61 -2.56
N GLY A 158 16.80 6.79 -1.33
CA GLY A 158 16.38 7.83 -0.39
C GLY A 158 17.55 8.30 0.47
N ARG A 159 17.32 9.32 1.29
CA ARG A 159 18.34 9.90 2.18
C ARG A 159 17.85 9.98 3.62
N LEU A 160 18.78 9.83 4.57
CA LEU A 160 18.50 10.04 5.99
C LEU A 160 18.65 11.53 6.32
N GLU A 161 17.59 12.12 6.87
CA GLU A 161 17.61 13.45 7.44
C GLU A 161 17.48 13.35 8.96
N VAL A 162 18.45 13.92 9.68
CA VAL A 162 18.45 13.92 11.14
C VAL A 162 17.78 15.21 11.62
N GLN A 163 16.65 15.07 12.30
CA GLN A 163 15.98 16.21 12.92
C GLN A 163 16.76 16.61 14.19
N ALA A 164 17.21 17.87 14.18
CA ALA A 164 17.96 18.51 15.26
C ALA A 164 17.08 18.73 16.51
#